data_AF-A0A6B9FJ74-F1
#
_entry.id   AF-A0A6B9FJ74-F1
#
_cell.length_a   1.000
_cell.length_b   1.000
_cell.length_c   1.000
_cell.angle_alpha   90.00
_cell.angle_beta   90.00
_cell.angle_gamma   90.00
#
_symmetry.space_group_name_H-M   'P 1'
#
loop_
_entity.id
_entity.type
_entity.pdbx_description
1 polymer ?
#
loop_
_entity_poly.entity_id
_entity_poly.type
_entity_poly.pdbx_seq_one_letter_code
_entity_poly.pdbx_strand_id
1 'polypeptide(L)' 'MLVAAMLFGVGLLIGRVFTVIILAMTSCVIMFTALTIFVSTYGLDILHVLITLGYLAAHQSGYLLGAYCSGYQENN' A
#
# COMPACT_ATOMS: atom_id res chain seq x y z
N MET A 1 -10.16 -6.02 6.50
CA MET A 1 -8.97 -6.04 7.38
C MET A 1 -7.82 -6.86 6.80
N LEU A 2 -8.07 -8.11 6.36
CA LEU A 2 -7.02 -8.97 5.78
C LEU A 2 -6.31 -8.35 4.56
N VAL A 3 -7.05 -7.72 3.64
CA VAL A 3 -6.46 -7.03 2.47
C VAL A 3 -5.47 -5.95 2.88
N ALA A 4 -5.83 -5.11 3.86
CA ALA A 4 -4.94 -4.06 4.37
C ALA A 4 -3.66 -4.66 5.00
N ALA A 5 -3.78 -5.77 5.75
CA ALA A 5 -2.62 -6.46 6.31
C ALA A 5 -1.69 -7.04 5.22
N MET A 6 -2.26 -7.60 4.15
CA MET A 6 -1.48 -8.06 3.00
C MET A 6 -0.76 -6.90 2.31
N LEU A 7 -1.46 -5.79 2.06
CA LEU A 7 -0.87 -4.59 1.46
C LEU A 7 0.23 -3.98 2.34
N PHE A 8 0.05 -4.02 3.66
CA PHE A 8 1.10 -3.64 4.60
C PHE A 8 2.34 -4.54 4.46
N GLY A 9 2.16 -5.86 4.40
CA GLY A 9 3.27 -6.80 4.19
C GLY A 9 4.00 -6.58 2.86
N VAL A 10 3.25 -6.31 1.78
CA VAL A 10 3.82 -5.93 0.47
C VAL A 10 4.63 -4.64 0.60
N GLY A 11 4.07 -3.61 1.24
CA GLY A 11 4.78 -2.37 1.52
C GLY A 11 6.08 -2.61 2.26
N LEU A 12 6.05 -3.42 3.33
CA LEU A 12 7.22 -3.75 4.14
C LEU A 12 8.33 -4.41 3.31
N LEU A 13 7.98 -5.37 2.45
CA LEU A 13 8.93 -6.00 1.54
C LEU A 13 9.51 -4.98 0.54
N ILE A 14 8.68 -4.09 0.01
CA ILE A 14 9.11 -3.01 -0.90
C ILE A 14 10.12 -2.11 -0.19
N GLY A 15 9.82 -1.68 1.03
CA GLY A 15 10.68 -0.79 1.82
C GLY A 15 12.07 -1.36 2.09
N ARG A 16 12.22 -2.68 2.13
CA ARG A 16 13.53 -3.32 2.37
C ARG A 16 14.46 -3.35 1.17
N VAL A 17 13.93 -3.37 -0.05
CA VAL A 17 14.73 -3.75 -1.24
C VAL A 17 14.60 -2.73 -2.38
N PHE A 18 13.55 -1.92 -2.38
CA PHE A 18 13.13 -1.15 -3.55
C PHE A 18 13.02 0.34 -3.28
N THR A 19 13.08 1.13 -4.35
CA THR A 19 13.07 2.60 -4.30
C THR A 19 11.65 3.17 -4.27
N VAL A 20 11.55 4.46 -3.91
CA VAL A 20 10.29 5.23 -3.85
C VAL A 20 9.49 5.18 -5.16
N ILE A 21 10.14 4.99 -6.32
CA ILE A 21 9.46 4.87 -7.62
C ILE A 21 8.55 3.64 -7.65
N ILE A 22 9.01 2.51 -7.10
CA ILE A 22 8.23 1.26 -7.06
C ILE A 22 7.06 1.39 -6.10
N LEU A 23 7.24 2.11 -4.98
CA LEU A 23 6.14 2.46 -4.07
C LEU A 23 5.03 3.26 -4.78
N ALA A 24 5.41 4.25 -5.59
CA ALA A 24 4.44 5.07 -6.32
C ALA A 24 3.66 4.23 -7.35
N MET A 25 4.36 3.40 -8.13
CA MET A 25 3.74 2.55 -9.14
C MET A 25 2.76 1.54 -8.52
N THR A 26 3.17 0.86 -7.45
CA THR A 26 2.32 -0.12 -6.75
C THR A 26 1.13 0.56 -6.08
N SER A 27 1.30 1.78 -5.53
CA SER A 27 0.19 2.56 -4.97
C SER A 27 -0.83 2.97 -6.05
N CYS A 28 -0.37 3.35 -7.25
CA CYS A 28 -1.27 3.60 -8.39
C CYS A 28 -2.06 2.34 -8.75
N VAL A 29 -1.40 1.18 -8.83
CA VAL A 29 -2.07 -0.09 -9.14
C VAL A 29 -3.13 -0.43 -8.09
N ILE A 30 -2.82 -0.26 -6.79
CA ILE A 30 -3.79 -0.48 -5.70
C ILE A 30 -5.00 0.45 -5.86
N MET A 31 -4.76 1.74 -6.11
CA MET A 31 -5.83 2.73 -6.29
C MET A 31 -6.72 2.39 -7.48
N PHE A 32 -6.14 2.17 -8.66
CA PHE A 32 -6.89 1.84 -9.86
C PHE A 32 -7.69 0.54 -9.69
N THR A 33 -7.06 -0.50 -9.17
CA THR A 33 -7.72 -1.79 -8.96
C THR A 33 -8.89 -1.67 -7.99
N ALA A 34 -8.70 -0.99 -6.84
CA ALA A 34 -9.75 -0.80 -5.86
C ALA A 34 -10.92 0.02 -6.44
N LEU A 35 -10.62 1.15 -7.10
CA LEU A 35 -11.65 1.99 -7.71
C LEU A 35 -12.42 1.25 -8.82
N THR A 36 -11.72 0.53 -9.70
CA THR A 36 -12.37 -0.25 -10.75
C THR A 36 -13.30 -1.32 -10.18
N ILE A 37 -12.88 -2.03 -9.12
CA ILE A 37 -13.73 -3.04 -8.46
C ILE A 37 -14.96 -2.38 -7.83
N PHE A 38 -14.78 -1.31 -7.05
CA PHE A 38 -15.91 -0.65 -6.38
C PHE A 38 -16.90 -0.03 -7.37
N VAL A 39 -16.41 0.67 -8.39
CA VAL A 39 -17.25 1.25 -9.45
C VAL A 39 -18.02 0.16 -10.20
N SER A 40 -17.37 -0.94 -10.58
CA SER A 40 -18.01 -1.98 -11.40
C SER A 40 -18.98 -2.88 -10.64
N THR A 41 -18.76 -3.09 -9.34
CA THR A 41 -19.47 -4.13 -8.58
C THR A 41 -20.50 -3.56 -7.60
N TYR A 42 -20.20 -2.44 -6.93
CA TYR A 42 -20.98 -1.95 -5.78
C TYR A 42 -21.47 -0.51 -5.93
N GLY A 43 -20.93 0.25 -6.90
CA GLY A 43 -21.06 1.70 -6.94
C GLY A 43 -20.02 2.38 -6.04
N LEU A 44 -19.75 3.66 -6.31
CA LEU A 44 -18.72 4.43 -5.59
C LEU A 44 -19.40 5.32 -4.54
N ASP A 45 -19.17 5.03 -3.26
CA ASP A 45 -19.62 5.88 -2.14
C ASP A 45 -18.42 6.37 -1.28
N ILE A 46 -18.71 7.20 -0.29
CA ILE A 46 -17.69 7.75 0.64
C ILE A 46 -16.96 6.65 1.43
N LEU A 47 -17.64 5.54 1.77
CA LEU A 47 -17.04 4.42 2.50
C LEU A 47 -16.03 3.68 1.62
N HIS A 48 -16.34 3.45 0.35
CA HIS A 48 -15.43 2.80 -0.60
C HIS A 48 -14.19 3.66 -0.88
N VAL A 49 -14.35 5.00 -0.94
CA VAL A 49 -13.21 5.93 -0.99
C VAL A 49 -12.35 5.79 0.27
N LEU A 50 -12.97 5.78 1.45
CA LEU A 50 -12.26 5.65 2.72
C LEU A 50 -11.53 4.29 2.83
N ILE A 51 -12.13 3.20 2.34
CA ILE A 51 -11.52 1.88 2.27
C ILE A 51 -10.29 1.92 1.35
N THR A 52 -10.41 2.56 0.18
CA THR A 52 -9.30 2.71 -0.77
C THR A 52 -8.15 3.51 -0.14
N LEU A 53 -8.45 4.61 0.58
CA LEU A 53 -7.45 5.36 1.35
C LEU A 53 -6.81 4.49 2.44
N GLY A 54 -7.59 3.66 3.12
CA GLY A 54 -7.08 2.71 4.11
C GLY A 54 -6.12 1.68 3.50
N TYR A 55 -6.39 1.22 2.28
CA TYR A 55 -5.49 0.33 1.54
C TYR A 55 -4.17 1.03 1.18
N LEU A 56 -4.22 2.26 0.70
CA LEU A 56 -3.01 3.05 0.43
C LEU A 56 -2.22 3.33 1.72
N ALA A 57 -2.89 3.71 2.82
CA ALA A 57 -2.23 3.99 4.09
C ALA A 57 -1.56 2.75 4.67
N ALA A 58 -2.19 1.58 4.59
CA ALA A 58 -1.59 0.32 5.01
C ALA A 58 -0.34 0.00 4.17
N HIS A 59 -0.41 0.16 2.85
CA HIS A 59 0.72 -0.06 1.97
C HIS A 59 1.90 0.90 2.26
N GLN A 60 1.62 2.20 2.41
CA GLN A 60 2.64 3.21 2.68
C GLN A 60 3.25 3.07 4.08
N SER A 61 2.46 2.75 5.10
CA SER A 61 2.99 2.49 6.46
C SER A 61 3.89 1.25 6.49
N GLY A 62 3.52 0.20 5.76
CA GLY A 62 4.37 -0.98 5.58
C GLY A 62 5.73 -0.62 4.97
N TYR A 63 5.72 0.14 3.87
CA TYR A 63 6.94 0.62 3.22
C TYR A 63 7.83 1.42 4.16
N LEU A 64 7.24 2.35 4.92
CA LEU A 64 8.00 3.23 5.81
C LEU A 64 8.69 2.42 6.92
N LEU A 65 8.01 1.40 7.46
CA LEU A 65 8.60 0.46 8.42
C LEU A 65 9.70 -0.40 7.78
N GLY A 66 9.47 -0.93 6.58
CA GLY A 66 10.43 -1.73 5.84
C GLY A 66 11.73 -0.97 5.55
N ALA A 67 11.60 0.26 5.08
CA ALA A 67 12.71 1.16 4.79
C ALA A 67 13.48 1.55 6.06
N TYR A 68 12.77 1.83 7.15
CA TYR A 68 13.38 2.11 8.44
C TYR A 68 14.23 0.94 8.95
N CYS A 69 13.68 -0.28 8.92
CA CYS A 69 14.41 -1.48 9.34
C CYS A 69 15.62 -1.77 8.45
N SER A 70 15.53 -1.54 7.14
CA SER A 70 16.64 -1.77 6.22
C SER A 70 17.79 -0.79 6.43
N GLY A 71 17.50 0.50 6.62
CA GLY A 71 18.53 1.51 6.89
C GLY A 71 19.22 1.31 8.25
N TYR A 72 18.56 0.67 9.22
CA TYR A 72 19.20 0.26 10.47
C TYR A 72 20.20 -0.89 10.26
N GLN A 73 19.90 -1.80 9.34
CA GLN A 73 20.72 -2.98 9.06
C GLN A 73 22.00 -2.65 8.28
N GLU A 74 22.01 -1.57 7.50
CA GLU A 74 23.17 -1.10 6.74
C GLU A 74 24.18 -0.30 7.60
N ASN A 75 23.74 0.24 8.74
CA ASN A 75 24.55 1.06 9.64
C ASN A 75 25.22 0.29 10.79
N ASN A 76 25.10 -1.04 10.81
CA ASN A 76 25.55 -1.91 11.91
C ASN A 76 26.45 -3.02 11.36
#